data_AF-A0A7X0M867-F1
#
_entry.id   AF-A0A7X0M867-F1
#
_cell.length_a   1.000
_cell.length_b   1.000
_cell.length_c   1.000
_cell.angle_alpha   90.00
_cell.angle_beta   90.00
_cell.angle_gamma   90.00
#
_symmetry.space_group_name_H-M   'P 1'
#
loop_
_entity.id
_entity.type
_entity.pdbx_description
1 polymer ?
#
loop_
_entity_poly.entity_id
_entity_poly.type
_entity_poly.pdbx_seq_one_letter_code
_entity_poly.pdbx_strand_id
1 'polypeptide(L)'
;MPDHVDVQHQQAGLAISRWDTAASTVTTTWNTGKQTIRAHTSRSPWGNDSAGQAFKSAYLGNGGGPEKMIRDGDQIIEGVTVLGEKVRTAVTRTKQTDQAQAAAARGI
;
A
#
# COMPACT_ATOMS: atom_id res chain seq x y z
N MET A 1 -20.53 11.05 -25.11
CA MET A 1 -19.67 10.08 -25.84
C MET A 1 -19.23 9.04 -24.81
N PRO A 2 -19.19 7.73 -25.13
CA PRO A 2 -18.56 6.78 -24.23
C PRO A 2 -17.08 7.15 -24.12
N ASP A 3 -16.56 7.26 -22.90
CA ASP A 3 -15.12 7.42 -22.69
C ASP A 3 -14.42 6.15 -23.23
N HIS A 4 -13.72 6.30 -24.36
CA HIS A 4 -12.95 5.23 -24.93
C HIS A 4 -11.66 5.08 -24.12
N VAL A 5 -11.51 3.93 -23.46
CA VAL A 5 -10.30 3.57 -22.71
C VAL A 5 -9.50 2.58 -23.54
N ASP A 6 -8.42 3.06 -24.17
CA ASP A 6 -7.44 2.21 -24.85
C ASP A 6 -6.40 1.71 -23.83
N VAL A 7 -6.42 0.40 -23.54
CA VAL A 7 -5.45 -0.23 -22.64
C VAL A 7 -4.38 -0.92 -23.46
N GLN A 8 -3.16 -0.37 -23.40
CA GLN A 8 -1.98 -1.03 -23.96
C GLN A 8 -1.58 -2.22 -23.09
N HIS A 9 -2.17 -3.39 -23.35
CA HIS A 9 -2.08 -4.62 -22.53
C HIS A 9 -0.65 -5.01 -22.14
N GLN A 10 0.33 -4.85 -23.05
CA GLN A 10 1.73 -5.15 -22.77
C GLN A 10 2.34 -4.17 -21.75
N GLN A 11 2.10 -2.86 -21.92
CA GLN A 11 2.59 -1.84 -21.00
C GLN A 11 1.90 -1.95 -19.64
N ALA A 12 0.59 -2.24 -19.64
CA ALA A 12 -0.18 -2.48 -18.42
C ALA A 12 0.35 -3.67 -17.63
N GLY A 13 0.69 -4.78 -18.30
CA GLY A 13 1.32 -5.95 -17.65
C GLY A 13 2.67 -5.62 -17.00
N LEU A 14 3.52 -4.87 -17.69
CA LEU A 14 4.81 -4.41 -17.14
C LEU A 14 4.63 -3.47 -15.94
N ALA A 15 3.68 -2.53 -16.03
CA ALA A 15 3.39 -1.60 -14.95
C ALA A 15 2.85 -2.31 -13.71
N ILE A 16 1.96 -3.31 -13.88
CA ILE A 16 1.45 -4.14 -12.76
C ILE A 16 2.60 -4.92 -12.10
N SER A 17 3.51 -5.51 -12.88
CA SER A 17 4.65 -6.24 -12.30
C SER A 17 5.58 -5.31 -11.49
N ARG A 18 5.83 -4.09 -11.97
CA ARG A 18 6.59 -3.07 -11.24
C ARG A 18 5.86 -2.63 -9.97
N TRP A 19 4.54 -2.44 -10.05
CA TRP A 19 3.70 -2.15 -8.89
C TRP A 19 3.80 -3.24 -7.84
N ASP A 20 3.67 -4.51 -8.22
CA ASP A 20 3.74 -5.64 -7.29
C ASP A 20 5.10 -5.70 -6.58
N THR A 21 6.18 -5.45 -7.31
CA THR A 21 7.54 -5.40 -6.74
C THR A 21 7.66 -4.26 -5.73
N ALA A 22 7.19 -3.06 -6.08
CA ALA A 22 7.22 -1.91 -5.20
C ALA A 22 6.33 -2.10 -3.97
N ALA A 23 5.12 -2.64 -4.15
CA ALA A 23 4.16 -2.94 -3.09
C ALA A 23 4.74 -3.97 -2.09
N SER A 24 5.37 -5.04 -2.60
CA SER A 24 6.05 -6.03 -1.76
C SER A 24 7.22 -5.44 -0.97
N THR A 25 8.03 -4.61 -1.63
CA THR A 25 9.18 -3.94 -1.00
C THR A 25 8.72 -3.02 0.12
N VAL A 26 7.77 -2.11 -0.16
CA VAL A 26 7.30 -1.15 0.84
C VAL A 26 6.57 -1.84 1.99
N THR A 27 5.80 -2.89 1.72
CA THR A 27 5.13 -3.70 2.76
C THR A 27 6.15 -4.36 3.69
N THR A 28 7.22 -4.91 3.12
CA THR A 28 8.29 -5.55 3.90
C THR A 28 9.01 -4.52 4.76
N THR A 29 9.46 -3.42 4.15
CA THR A 29 10.14 -2.32 4.84
C THR A 29 9.28 -1.73 5.96
N TRP A 30 7.99 -1.53 5.71
CA TRP A 30 7.05 -1.02 6.69
C TRP A 30 6.87 -1.98 7.88
N ASN A 31 6.70 -3.28 7.60
CA ASN A 31 6.56 -4.30 8.64
C ASN A 31 7.81 -4.42 9.52
N THR A 32 9.00 -4.34 8.92
CA THR A 32 10.26 -4.29 9.68
C THR A 32 10.32 -3.02 10.54
N GLY A 33 10.03 -1.85 9.96
CA GLY A 33 10.09 -0.57 10.68
C GLY A 33 9.15 -0.51 11.89
N LYS A 34 7.89 -0.93 11.74
CA LYS A 34 6.93 -0.92 12.86
C LYS A 34 7.30 -1.90 13.97
N GLN A 35 7.88 -3.06 13.63
CA GLN A 35 8.41 -3.99 14.63
C GLN A 35 9.58 -3.37 15.39
N THR A 36 10.50 -2.71 14.70
CA THR A 36 11.64 -2.01 15.32
C THR A 36 11.15 -0.92 16.28
N ILE A 37 10.19 -0.09 15.87
CA ILE A 37 9.60 0.95 16.73
C ILE A 37 8.98 0.34 17.98
N ARG A 38 8.20 -0.74 17.85
CA ARG A 38 7.59 -1.43 18.99
C ARG A 38 8.64 -2.03 19.93
N ALA A 39 9.69 -2.62 19.38
CA ALA A 39 10.79 -3.17 20.16
C ALA A 39 11.58 -2.09 20.91
N HIS A 40 11.82 -0.93 20.30
CA HIS A 40 12.44 0.20 20.99
C HIS A 40 11.53 0.79 22.06
N THR A 41 10.24 0.93 21.77
CA THR A 41 9.25 1.48 22.71
C THR A 41 9.06 0.57 23.91
N SER A 42 9.03 -0.76 23.73
CA SER A 42 8.87 -1.73 24.82
C SER A 42 10.04 -1.74 25.79
N ARG A 43 11.25 -1.43 25.31
CA ARG A 43 12.46 -1.29 26.15
C ARG A 43 12.41 -0.09 27.08
N SER A 44 11.44 0.82 26.93
CA SER A 44 11.30 2.02 27.75
C SER A 44 12.64 2.76 27.93
N PRO A 45 13.28 3.22 26.84
CA PRO A 45 14.64 3.76 26.88
C PRO A 45 14.74 5.11 27.60
N TRP A 46 13.61 5.69 27.98
CA TRP A 46 13.56 6.92 28.75
C TRP A 46 13.93 6.66 30.22
N GLY A 47 14.70 7.57 30.82
CA GLY A 47 15.02 7.53 32.24
C GLY A 47 13.79 7.72 33.13
N ASN A 48 13.95 7.45 34.43
CA ASN A 48 12.92 7.74 35.44
C ASN A 48 13.02 9.16 36.01
N ASP A 49 13.97 9.95 35.52
CA ASP A 49 14.13 11.35 35.86
C ASP A 49 13.04 12.23 35.21
N SER A 50 12.98 13.50 35.62
CA SER A 50 11.99 14.45 35.09
C SER A 50 12.07 14.58 33.58
N ALA A 51 13.28 14.55 33.01
CA ALA A 51 13.50 14.61 31.56
C ALA A 51 12.96 13.37 30.84
N GLY A 52 13.23 12.16 31.35
CA GLY A 52 12.73 10.91 30.80
C GLY A 52 11.20 10.81 30.86
N GLN A 53 10.58 11.22 31.95
CA GLN A 53 9.11 11.25 32.05
C GLN A 53 8.48 12.28 31.10
N ALA A 54 9.10 13.46 30.93
CA ALA A 54 8.63 14.46 29.98
C ALA A 54 8.72 13.95 28.53
N PHE A 55 9.83 13.30 28.16
CA PHE A 55 9.98 12.67 26.85
C PHE A 55 8.94 11.58 26.63
N LYS A 56 8.77 10.65 27.60
CA LYS A 56 7.77 9.59 27.53
C LYS A 56 6.37 10.15 27.30
N SER A 57 5.99 11.19 28.05
CA SER A 57 4.70 11.86 27.92
C SER A 57 4.51 12.49 26.54
N ALA A 58 5.52 13.19 26.02
CA ALA A 58 5.47 13.77 24.68
C ALA A 58 5.40 12.70 23.58
N TYR A 59 6.22 11.66 23.68
CA TYR A 59 6.33 10.57 22.71
C TYR A 59 5.05 9.71 22.65
N LEU A 60 4.45 9.39 23.81
CA LEU A 60 3.26 8.53 23.86
C LEU A 60 1.93 9.31 23.85
N GLY A 61 1.90 10.54 24.36
CA GLY A 61 0.67 11.24 24.73
C GLY A 61 0.16 12.28 23.72
N ASN A 62 1.04 13.02 23.03
CA ASN A 62 0.60 14.10 22.14
C ASN A 62 0.31 13.59 20.72
N GLY A 63 -0.98 13.46 20.38
CA GLY A 63 -1.42 13.15 19.02
C GLY A 63 -1.41 11.66 18.66
N GLY A 64 -1.42 10.76 19.65
CA GLY A 64 -1.61 9.31 19.45
C GLY A 64 -0.34 8.46 19.37
N GLY A 65 0.84 9.09 19.50
CA GLY A 65 2.13 8.43 19.63
C GLY A 65 2.51 7.50 18.46
N PRO A 66 3.48 6.59 18.68
CA PRO A 66 3.96 5.67 17.64
C PRO A 66 2.86 4.77 17.11
N GLU A 67 1.91 4.37 17.96
CA GLU A 67 0.82 3.49 17.53
C GLU A 67 -0.16 4.19 16.58
N LYS A 68 -0.36 5.51 16.67
CA LYS A 68 -1.12 6.22 15.63
C LYS A 68 -0.39 6.19 14.30
N MET A 69 0.91 6.53 14.29
CA MET A 69 1.72 6.47 13.08
C MET A 69 1.72 5.06 12.47
N ILE A 70 1.79 4.02 13.30
CA ILE A 70 1.72 2.63 12.84
C ILE A 70 0.34 2.32 12.23
N ARG A 71 -0.77 2.73 12.85
CA ARG A 71 -2.10 2.52 12.27
C ARG A 71 -2.27 3.24 10.94
N ASP A 72 -1.88 4.51 10.87
CA ASP A 72 -2.02 5.31 9.65
C ASP A 72 -1.16 4.72 8.51
N GLY A 73 0.06 4.27 8.82
CA GLY A 73 0.90 3.60 7.83
C GLY A 73 0.35 2.24 7.41
N ASP A 74 -0.22 1.44 8.32
CA ASP A 74 -0.89 0.18 7.96
C ASP A 74 -2.03 0.43 6.95
N GLN A 75 -2.83 1.49 7.14
CA GLN A 75 -3.89 1.88 6.20
C GLN A 75 -3.34 2.29 4.81
N ILE A 76 -2.21 3.00 4.77
CA ILE A 76 -1.57 3.38 3.50
C ILE A 76 -1.09 2.14 2.74
N ILE A 77 -0.42 1.21 3.43
CA ILE A 77 0.08 -0.03 2.81
C ILE A 77 -1.07 -0.92 2.32
N GLU A 78 -2.17 -1.00 3.07
CA GLU A 78 -3.39 -1.66 2.62
C GLU A 78 -3.93 -1.00 1.35
N GLY A 79 -4.00 0.33 1.31
CA GLY A 79 -4.43 1.09 0.14
C GLY A 79 -3.60 0.80 -1.12
N VAL A 80 -2.26 0.71 -0.98
CA VAL A 80 -1.35 0.34 -2.07
C VAL A 80 -1.65 -1.07 -2.60
N THR A 81 -1.90 -2.01 -1.70
CA THR A 81 -2.18 -3.41 -2.07
C THR A 81 -3.53 -3.53 -2.79
N VAL A 82 -4.58 -2.94 -2.22
CA VAL A 82 -5.93 -2.94 -2.78
C VAL A 82 -5.99 -2.23 -4.14
N LEU A 83 -5.26 -1.13 -4.30
CA LEU A 83 -5.19 -0.42 -5.58
C LEU A 83 -4.56 -1.28 -6.68
N GLY A 84 -3.48 -2.01 -6.36
CA GLY A 84 -2.85 -2.93 -7.31
C GLY A 84 -3.81 -4.02 -7.79
N GLU A 85 -4.58 -4.61 -6.88
CA GLU A 85 -5.60 -5.61 -7.21
C GLU A 85 -6.71 -5.05 -8.11
N LYS A 86 -7.20 -3.84 -7.79
CA LYS A 86 -8.21 -3.15 -8.60
C LYS A 86 -7.71 -2.88 -10.02
N VAL A 87 -6.46 -2.43 -10.18
CA VAL A 87 -5.85 -2.19 -11.49
C VAL A 87 -5.72 -3.50 -12.27
N ARG A 88 -5.25 -4.58 -11.65
CA ARG A 88 -5.16 -5.91 -12.29
C ARG A 88 -6.53 -6.40 -12.77
N THR A 89 -7.54 -6.24 -11.94
CA THR A 89 -8.92 -6.61 -12.26
C THR A 89 -9.44 -5.79 -13.45
N ALA A 90 -9.21 -4.48 -13.45
CA ALA A 90 -9.63 -3.60 -14.53
C ALA A 90 -8.97 -3.99 -15.86
N VAL A 91 -7.64 -4.14 -15.89
CA VAL A 91 -6.90 -4.53 -17.10
C VAL A 91 -7.37 -5.89 -17.63
N THR A 92 -7.59 -6.87 -16.74
CA THR A 92 -8.08 -8.20 -17.13
C THR A 92 -9.47 -8.13 -17.75
N ARG A 93 -10.38 -7.35 -17.16
CA ARG A 93 -11.74 -7.17 -17.68
C ARG A 93 -11.75 -6.46 -19.03
N THR A 94 -10.92 -5.43 -19.22
CA THR A 94 -10.78 -4.76 -20.51
C THR A 94 -10.29 -5.73 -21.57
N LYS A 95 -9.23 -6.51 -21.28
CA LYS A 95 -8.72 -7.52 -22.22
C LYS A 95 -9.77 -8.55 -22.64
N GLN A 96 -10.55 -9.06 -21.68
CA GLN A 96 -11.63 -10.01 -21.95
C GLN A 96 -12.72 -9.39 -22.83
N THR A 97 -13.07 -8.13 -22.58
CA THR A 97 -14.05 -7.39 -23.36
C THR A 97 -13.58 -7.18 -24.80
N ASP A 98 -12.33 -6.75 -24.98
CA ASP A 98 -11.71 -6.56 -26.30
C ASP A 98 -11.70 -7.88 -27.10
N GLN A 99 -11.36 -8.99 -26.44
CA GLN A 99 -11.37 -10.33 -27.06
C GLN A 99 -12.78 -10.76 -27.47
N ALA A 100 -13.78 -10.54 -26.62
CA ALA A 100 -15.17 -10.88 -26.91
C ALA A 100 -15.72 -10.06 -28.09
N GLN A 101 -15.45 -8.75 -28.12
CA GLN A 101 -15.86 -7.88 -29.24
C GLN A 101 -15.13 -8.24 -30.54
N ALA A 102 -13.82 -8.51 -30.49
CA ALA A 102 -13.07 -8.93 -31.66
C ALA A 102 -13.54 -10.29 -32.21
N ALA A 103 -13.94 -11.22 -31.33
CA ALA A 103 -14.52 -12.50 -31.74
C ALA A 103 -15.90 -12.32 -32.40
N ALA A 104 -16.75 -11.47 -31.82
CA ALA A 104 -18.05 -11.14 -32.41
C ALA A 104 -17.91 -10.48 -33.79
N ALA A 105 -16.96 -9.56 -33.95
CA ALA A 105 -16.71 -8.89 -35.23
C ALA A 105 -16.18 -9.81 -36.33
N ARG A 106 -15.47 -10.91 -35.99
CA ARG A 106 -14.99 -11.91 -36.96
C ARG A 106 -16.01 -13.00 -37.29
N GLY A 107 -17.07 -13.12 -36.49
CA GLY A 107 -18.16 -14.06 -36.71
C GLY A 107 -19.29 -13.53 -37.61
N ILE A 108 -19.16 -12.28 -38.07
CA ILE A 108 -20.01 -11.60 -39.06
C ILE A 108 -19.25 -11.60 -40.39
#